data_AF-A0AAN8F695-F1
#
_entry.id   AF-A0AAN8F695-F1
#
_cell.length_a   1.000
_cell.length_b   1.000
_cell.length_c   1.000
_cell.angle_alpha   90.00
_cell.angle_beta   90.00
_cell.angle_gamma   90.00
#
_symmetry.space_group_name_H-M   'P 1'
#
loop_
_entity.id
_entity.type
_entity.pdbx_description
1 polymer ?
#
loop_
_entity_poly.entity_id
_entity_poly.type
_entity_poly.pdbx_seq_one_letter_code
_entity_poly.pdbx_strand_id
1 'polypeptide(L)'
;MFDDILKDPVVGQITSDPELNGDINLAYVLLYEFLAGAGLGRASPRLRGAIYKHTKAIHDKEKVLAQSGRGVVAIKEESDSSESAAFIPRYARINTLKWTSEEALERLRYEDWRVTYLSPEEDFVDRVASLAEDEVLVDPHVEGLLIFPHSNEFHRYWLVEQRYIILQDKASCLPAYLLAPPPGSHVFDTCAAPGMKTSHVAAMLGGTGIRGVIERLKLLRRYYRLRLVTLYK
;
A
#
# COMPACT_ATOMS: atom_id res chain seq x y z
N MET A 1 14.30 -0.33 -20.48
CA MET A 1 13.84 -1.45 -21.33
C MET A 1 12.61 -1.08 -22.15
N PHE A 2 11.49 -0.69 -21.52
CA PHE A 2 10.24 -0.44 -22.25
C PHE A 2 10.34 0.73 -23.24
N ASP A 3 11.12 1.77 -22.96
CA ASP A 3 11.43 2.83 -23.94
C ASP A 3 12.10 2.27 -25.20
N ASP A 4 13.02 1.31 -25.05
CA ASP A 4 13.76 0.72 -26.17
C ASP A 4 12.88 -0.24 -26.98
N ILE A 5 11.90 -0.87 -26.33
CA ILE A 5 10.87 -1.66 -26.98
C ILE A 5 9.95 -0.75 -27.78
N LEU A 6 9.48 0.37 -27.22
CA LEU A 6 8.59 1.31 -27.92
C LEU A 6 9.28 2.12 -29.04
N LYS A 7 10.61 2.22 -29.05
CA LYS A 7 11.37 2.80 -30.17
C LYS A 7 11.37 1.91 -31.41
N ASP A 8 10.99 0.64 -31.29
CA ASP A 8 10.83 -0.24 -32.44
C ASP A 8 9.68 0.25 -33.35
N PRO A 9 9.86 0.37 -34.67
CA PRO A 9 8.83 0.93 -35.56
C PRO A 9 7.52 0.13 -35.60
N VAL A 10 7.56 -1.17 -35.27
CA VAL A 10 6.39 -2.04 -35.25
C VAL A 10 5.72 -2.01 -33.88
N VAL A 11 6.51 -2.06 -32.80
CA VAL A 11 5.97 -2.05 -31.42
C VAL A 11 5.53 -0.64 -30.99
N GLY A 12 6.20 0.41 -31.46
CA GLY A 12 5.86 1.81 -31.17
C GLY A 12 4.46 2.21 -31.63
N GLN A 13 3.88 1.48 -32.59
CA GLN A 13 2.49 1.66 -33.04
C GLN A 13 1.46 1.43 -31.92
N ILE A 14 1.83 0.70 -30.86
CA ILE A 14 0.98 0.50 -29.68
C ILE A 14 0.55 1.84 -29.07
N THR A 15 1.46 2.82 -29.02
CA THR A 15 1.15 4.16 -28.47
C THR A 15 0.14 4.93 -29.33
N SER A 16 0.05 4.59 -30.61
CA SER A 16 -0.91 5.17 -31.55
C SER A 16 -2.21 4.37 -31.66
N ASP A 17 -2.35 3.25 -30.93
CA ASP A 17 -3.58 2.47 -30.94
C ASP A 17 -4.72 3.34 -30.33
N PRO A 18 -5.90 3.41 -30.99
CA PRO A 18 -7.02 4.24 -30.53
C PRO A 18 -7.45 3.96 -29.10
N GLU A 19 -7.23 2.74 -28.59
CA GLU A 19 -7.61 2.36 -27.23
C GLU A 19 -6.63 2.89 -26.18
N LEU A 20 -5.39 3.22 -26.57
CA LEU A 20 -4.38 3.83 -25.68
C LEU A 20 -4.35 5.35 -25.82
N ASN A 21 -4.81 5.91 -26.95
CA ASN A 21 -4.95 7.35 -27.18
C ASN A 21 -3.67 8.16 -26.89
N GLY A 22 -2.49 7.60 -27.21
CA GLY A 22 -1.21 8.26 -26.95
C GLY A 22 -0.69 8.15 -25.51
N ASP A 23 -1.38 7.45 -24.60
CA ASP A 23 -0.92 7.28 -23.22
C ASP A 23 0.26 6.29 -23.13
N ILE A 24 1.46 6.86 -23.07
CA ILE A 24 2.71 6.11 -22.94
C ILE A 24 2.79 5.35 -21.60
N ASN A 25 2.23 5.91 -20.52
CA ASN A 25 2.26 5.25 -19.21
C ASN A 25 1.38 4.00 -19.24
N LEU A 26 0.21 4.09 -19.89
CA LEU A 26 -0.64 2.93 -20.09
C LEU A 26 0.04 1.86 -20.96
N ALA A 27 0.78 2.27 -22.00
CA ALA A 27 1.59 1.35 -22.80
C ALA A 27 2.65 0.64 -21.95
N TYR A 28 3.33 1.35 -21.04
CA TYR A 28 4.30 0.75 -20.11
C TYR A 28 3.68 -0.25 -19.16
N VAL A 29 2.55 0.08 -18.54
CA VAL A 29 1.87 -0.86 -17.64
C VAL A 29 1.44 -2.12 -18.38
N LEU A 30 0.90 -1.98 -19.60
CA LEU A 30 0.49 -3.12 -20.41
C LEU A 30 1.68 -3.97 -20.87
N LEU A 31 2.78 -3.36 -21.31
CA LEU A 31 4.00 -4.09 -21.68
C LEU A 31 4.63 -4.79 -20.47
N TYR A 32 4.62 -4.14 -19.30
CA TYR A 32 5.11 -4.75 -18.06
C TYR A 32 4.26 -5.97 -17.67
N GLU A 33 2.94 -5.83 -17.61
CA GLU A 33 2.04 -6.94 -17.27
C GLU A 33 2.14 -8.08 -18.29
N PHE A 34 2.38 -7.77 -19.57
CA PHE A 34 2.55 -8.77 -20.63
C PHE A 34 3.89 -9.52 -20.56
N LEU A 35 5.00 -8.82 -20.29
CA LEU A 35 6.35 -9.40 -20.34
C LEU A 35 6.86 -9.91 -18.99
N ALA A 36 6.55 -9.21 -17.90
CA ALA A 36 7.15 -9.44 -16.58
C ALA A 36 6.11 -9.78 -15.49
N GLY A 37 4.92 -9.19 -15.58
CA GLY A 37 3.85 -9.27 -14.58
C GLY A 37 2.94 -10.50 -14.71
N ALA A 38 1.68 -10.37 -14.26
CA ALA A 38 0.75 -11.49 -14.13
C ALA A 38 -0.01 -11.80 -15.44
N GLY A 39 0.37 -11.18 -16.55
CA GLY A 39 -0.34 -11.23 -17.81
C GLY A 39 -1.51 -10.24 -17.87
N LEU A 40 -2.03 -10.03 -19.08
CA LEU A 40 -3.04 -9.01 -19.33
C LEU A 40 -4.48 -9.41 -18.93
N GLY A 41 -4.66 -10.45 -18.11
CA GLY A 41 -5.98 -11.00 -17.78
C GLY A 41 -6.96 -10.01 -17.13
N ARG A 42 -6.41 -8.97 -16.46
CA ARG A 42 -7.19 -7.89 -15.82
C ARG A 42 -7.51 -6.73 -16.77
N ALA A 43 -6.86 -6.65 -17.93
CA ALA A 43 -7.08 -5.61 -18.91
C ALA A 43 -8.33 -5.90 -19.77
N SER A 44 -8.99 -4.83 -20.23
CA SER A 44 -10.14 -4.96 -21.12
C SER A 44 -9.74 -5.72 -22.40
N PRO A 45 -10.67 -6.45 -23.06
CA PRO A 45 -10.36 -7.17 -24.30
C PRO A 45 -9.75 -6.28 -25.39
N ARG A 46 -10.13 -4.99 -25.43
CA ARG A 46 -9.63 -4.02 -26.41
C ARG A 46 -8.18 -3.62 -26.15
N LEU A 47 -7.85 -3.29 -24.89
CA LEU A 47 -6.47 -2.99 -24.47
C LEU A 47 -5.56 -4.21 -24.61
N ARG A 48 -6.07 -5.41 -24.33
CA ARG A 48 -5.36 -6.67 -24.63
C ARG A 48 -5.05 -6.81 -26.11
N GLY A 49 -6.03 -6.51 -26.96
CA GLY A 49 -5.88 -6.55 -28.41
C GLY A 49 -4.76 -5.64 -28.90
N ALA A 50 -4.62 -4.44 -28.33
CA ALA A 50 -3.54 -3.51 -28.68
C ALA A 50 -2.15 -4.12 -28.45
N ILE A 51 -1.95 -4.92 -27.41
CA ILE A 51 -0.67 -5.62 -27.19
C ILE A 51 -0.55 -6.88 -28.03
N TYR A 52 -1.59 -7.73 -28.05
CA TYR A 52 -1.51 -9.04 -28.68
C TYR A 52 -1.28 -8.98 -30.20
N LYS A 53 -1.72 -7.91 -30.88
CA LYS A 53 -1.39 -7.63 -32.29
C LYS A 53 0.12 -7.62 -32.56
N HIS A 54 0.92 -7.20 -31.58
CA HIS A 54 2.37 -7.03 -31.72
C HIS A 54 3.18 -8.09 -30.94
N THR A 55 2.53 -9.15 -30.44
CA THR A 55 3.14 -10.21 -29.60
C THR A 55 4.51 -10.66 -30.09
N LYS A 56 4.61 -11.00 -31.38
CA LYS A 56 5.86 -11.49 -31.98
C LYS A 56 6.96 -10.42 -31.95
N ALA A 57 6.65 -9.20 -32.39
CA ALA A 57 7.60 -8.10 -32.43
C ALA A 57 8.08 -7.70 -31.02
N ILE A 58 7.18 -7.74 -30.03
CA ILE A 58 7.52 -7.49 -28.63
C ILE A 58 8.52 -8.55 -28.12
N HIS A 59 8.25 -9.85 -28.33
CA HIS A 59 9.15 -10.93 -27.89
C HIS A 59 10.48 -10.94 -28.65
N ASP A 60 10.48 -10.69 -29.95
CA ASP A 60 11.71 -10.61 -30.74
C ASP A 60 12.61 -9.47 -30.22
N LYS A 61 12.02 -8.32 -29.88
CA LYS A 61 12.75 -7.18 -29.31
C LYS A 61 13.24 -7.44 -27.90
N GLU A 62 12.41 -8.06 -27.06
CA GLU A 62 12.79 -8.47 -25.70
C GLU A 62 13.98 -9.44 -25.73
N LYS A 63 13.98 -10.41 -26.64
CA LYS A 63 15.08 -11.36 -26.81
C LYS A 63 16.40 -10.69 -27.18
N VAL A 64 16.37 -9.67 -28.05
CA VAL A 64 17.55 -8.87 -28.40
C VAL A 64 18.06 -8.10 -27.18
N LEU A 65 17.15 -7.51 -26.40
CA LEU A 65 17.53 -6.78 -25.19
C LEU A 65 18.09 -7.73 -24.12
N ALA A 66 17.54 -8.93 -23.99
CA ALA A 66 18.00 -9.97 -23.07
C ALA A 66 19.45 -10.40 -23.38
N GLN A 67 19.83 -10.52 -24.66
CA GLN A 67 21.21 -10.81 -25.07
C GLN A 67 22.21 -9.74 -24.63
N SER A 68 21.76 -8.49 -24.47
CA SER A 68 22.57 -7.38 -23.96
C SER A 68 22.46 -7.18 -22.44
N GLY A 69 21.85 -8.11 -21.71
CA GLY A 69 21.65 -7.99 -20.26
C GLY A 69 20.63 -6.91 -19.87
N ARG A 70 19.73 -6.51 -20.78
CA ARG A 70 18.72 -5.45 -20.58
C ARG A 70 17.28 -5.95 -20.79
N GLY A 71 17.09 -7.27 -20.77
CA GLY A 71 15.80 -7.93 -20.97
C GLY A 71 14.98 -8.00 -19.67
N VAL A 72 13.88 -8.75 -19.70
CA VAL A 72 12.97 -8.87 -18.55
C VAL A 72 13.65 -9.49 -17.34
N VAL A 73 14.58 -10.42 -17.57
CA VAL A 73 15.38 -11.05 -16.51
C VAL A 73 16.20 -10.00 -15.76
N ALA A 74 16.79 -9.03 -16.44
CA ALA A 74 17.51 -7.94 -15.80
C ALA A 74 16.59 -7.01 -15.00
N ILE A 75 15.32 -6.84 -15.39
CA ILE A 75 14.34 -6.10 -14.57
C ILE A 75 13.97 -6.88 -13.30
N LYS A 76 13.83 -8.21 -13.41
CA LYS A 76 13.55 -9.07 -12.24
C LYS A 76 14.77 -9.16 -11.32
N GLU A 77 15.95 -9.29 -11.90
CA GLU A 77 17.22 -9.24 -11.18
C GLU A 77 17.47 -7.84 -10.64
N GLU A 78 17.14 -6.72 -11.29
CA GLU A 78 17.20 -5.37 -10.70
C GLU A 78 16.13 -5.19 -9.61
N SER A 79 14.95 -5.81 -9.69
CA SER A 79 13.99 -5.80 -8.58
C SER A 79 14.44 -6.66 -7.39
N ASP A 80 15.21 -7.71 -7.65
CA ASP A 80 15.78 -8.59 -6.61
C ASP A 80 17.17 -8.12 -6.12
N SER A 81 17.92 -7.36 -6.93
CA SER A 81 19.28 -6.83 -6.64
C SER A 81 19.32 -5.34 -6.39
N SER A 82 18.18 -4.64 -6.48
CA SER A 82 17.97 -3.37 -5.77
C SER A 82 17.79 -3.61 -4.26
N GLU A 83 18.61 -4.49 -3.69
CA GLU A 83 18.99 -4.53 -2.28
C GLU A 83 20.01 -3.42 -1.94
N SER A 84 19.79 -2.22 -2.47
CA SER A 84 19.83 -1.05 -1.59
C SER A 84 18.39 -0.61 -1.28
N ALA A 85 17.48 -1.58 -1.16
CA ALA A 85 16.09 -1.36 -0.80
C ALA A 85 16.12 -0.55 0.48
N ALA A 86 15.72 0.72 0.39
CA ALA A 86 15.52 1.53 1.58
C ALA A 86 14.69 0.67 2.54
N PHE A 87 15.21 0.42 3.73
CA PHE A 87 14.50 -0.33 4.75
C PHE A 87 13.20 0.44 5.05
N ILE A 88 12.09 0.00 4.47
CA ILE A 88 10.78 0.61 4.68
C ILE A 88 10.07 -0.22 5.74
N PRO A 89 9.98 0.27 6.99
CA PRO A 89 9.27 -0.42 8.06
C PRO A 89 7.78 -0.53 7.76
N ARG A 90 7.07 -1.35 8.53
CA ARG A 90 5.63 -1.49 8.47
C ARG A 90 4.99 -0.84 9.69
N TYR A 91 4.24 0.24 9.45
CA TYR A 91 3.46 0.90 10.48
C TYR A 91 2.08 0.27 10.60
N ALA A 92 1.69 -0.11 11.82
CA ALA A 92 0.37 -0.63 12.11
C ALA A 92 -0.19 -0.02 13.40
N ARG A 93 -1.38 0.57 13.32
CA ARG A 93 -2.06 1.14 14.47
C ARG A 93 -2.95 0.09 15.15
N ILE A 94 -2.92 0.05 16.48
CA ILE A 94 -3.82 -0.77 17.30
C ILE A 94 -5.26 -0.27 17.10
N ASN A 95 -6.17 -1.19 16.80
CA ASN A 95 -7.58 -0.87 16.67
C ASN A 95 -8.28 -0.92 18.03
N THR A 96 -8.27 0.18 18.77
CA THR A 96 -8.85 0.27 20.12
C THR A 96 -10.37 0.03 20.19
N LEU A 97 -11.06 -0.07 19.04
CA LEU A 97 -12.46 -0.50 18.97
C LEU A 97 -12.65 -2.01 19.17
N LYS A 98 -11.59 -2.81 19.05
CA LYS A 98 -11.64 -4.28 19.18
C LYS A 98 -11.02 -4.80 20.47
N TRP A 99 -10.03 -4.10 21.00
CA TRP A 99 -9.17 -4.54 22.10
C TRP A 99 -8.31 -3.37 22.59
N THR A 100 -7.76 -3.46 23.80
CA THR A 100 -6.92 -2.39 24.36
C THR A 100 -5.47 -2.46 23.88
N SER A 101 -4.70 -1.40 24.14
CA SER A 101 -3.26 -1.38 23.83
C SER A 101 -2.51 -2.45 24.63
N GLU A 102 -2.89 -2.66 25.89
CA GLU A 102 -2.29 -3.66 26.77
C GLU A 102 -2.51 -5.08 26.23
N GLU A 103 -3.76 -5.41 25.88
CA GLU A 103 -4.13 -6.70 25.28
C GLU A 103 -3.35 -6.94 23.97
N ALA A 104 -3.13 -5.88 23.18
CA ALA A 104 -2.37 -5.96 21.95
C ALA A 104 -0.89 -6.28 22.18
N LEU A 105 -0.23 -5.58 23.11
CA LEU A 105 1.17 -5.81 23.43
C LEU A 105 1.40 -7.17 24.09
N GLU A 106 0.48 -7.62 24.95
CA GLU A 106 0.51 -8.96 25.52
C GLU A 106 0.38 -10.05 24.44
N ARG A 107 -0.53 -9.85 23.49
CA ARG A 107 -0.71 -10.79 22.37
C ARG A 107 0.53 -10.87 21.48
N LEU A 108 1.18 -9.75 21.21
CA LEU A 108 2.44 -9.73 20.44
C LEU A 108 3.54 -10.50 21.17
N ARG A 109 3.72 -10.26 22.47
CA ARG A 109 4.70 -11.01 23.28
C ARG A 109 4.41 -12.51 23.32
N TYR A 110 3.13 -12.89 23.35
CA TYR A 110 2.72 -14.29 23.28
C TYR A 110 3.06 -14.94 21.93
N GLU A 111 3.12 -14.16 20.86
CA GLU A 111 3.53 -14.60 19.51
C GLU A 111 5.03 -14.39 19.27
N ASP A 112 5.83 -14.42 20.34
CA ASP A 112 7.29 -14.30 20.34
C ASP A 112 7.85 -12.98 19.78
N TRP A 113 7.01 -11.94 19.61
CA TRP A 113 7.51 -10.61 19.29
C TRP A 113 8.18 -9.97 20.51
N ARG A 114 9.40 -9.47 20.29
CA ARG A 114 10.10 -8.60 21.23
C ARG A 114 9.55 -7.18 21.12
N VAL A 115 8.62 -6.84 22.01
CA VAL A 115 8.08 -5.48 22.11
C VAL A 115 9.09 -4.55 22.79
N THR A 116 9.56 -3.53 22.08
CA THR A 116 10.53 -2.54 22.57
C THR A 116 10.03 -1.10 22.44
N TYR A 117 10.76 -0.19 23.10
CA TYR A 117 10.46 1.23 23.19
C TYR A 117 11.72 2.02 22.88
N LEU A 118 11.58 3.22 22.32
CA LEU A 118 12.70 4.10 22.04
C LEU A 118 13.29 4.63 23.36
N SER A 119 14.58 4.43 23.58
CA SER A 119 15.29 5.01 24.73
C SER A 119 15.58 6.50 24.49
N PRO A 120 15.66 7.34 25.55
CA PRO A 120 15.91 8.78 25.40
C PRO A 120 17.20 9.14 24.65
N GLU A 121 18.19 8.25 24.64
CA GLU A 121 19.49 8.43 24.01
C GLU A 121 19.55 7.95 22.55
N GLU A 122 18.51 7.25 22.07
CA GLU A 122 18.46 6.67 20.73
C GLU A 122 17.85 7.63 19.71
N ASP A 123 18.43 7.70 18.51
CA ASP A 123 17.77 8.36 17.38
C ASP A 123 16.66 7.47 16.80
N PHE A 124 15.48 8.05 16.57
CA PHE A 124 14.31 7.32 16.07
C PHE A 124 14.54 6.69 14.70
N VAL A 125 15.19 7.42 13.77
CA VAL A 125 15.39 6.96 12.39
C VAL A 125 16.39 5.80 12.38
N ASP A 126 17.51 5.97 13.07
CA ASP A 126 18.53 4.91 13.20
C ASP A 126 17.92 3.67 13.87
N ARG A 127 17.12 3.87 14.91
CA ARG A 127 16.51 2.78 15.66
C ARG A 127 15.53 1.96 14.83
N VAL A 128 14.72 2.64 14.02
CA VAL A 128 13.77 2.00 13.10
C VAL A 128 14.53 1.27 12.01
N ALA A 129 15.60 1.86 11.47
CA ALA A 129 16.42 1.24 10.43
C ALA A 129 17.14 -0.04 10.92
N SER A 130 17.38 -0.16 12.23
CA SER A 130 18.07 -1.30 12.84
C SER A 130 17.13 -2.31 13.54
N LEU A 131 15.83 -2.31 13.23
CA LEU A 131 14.88 -3.26 13.83
C LEU A 131 15.20 -4.71 13.46
N ALA A 132 15.26 -5.59 14.44
CA ALA A 132 15.38 -7.03 14.22
C ALA A 132 14.08 -7.63 13.64
N GLU A 133 14.17 -8.79 12.99
CA GLU A 133 13.02 -9.46 12.36
C GLU A 133 11.92 -9.86 13.35
N ASP A 134 12.29 -10.14 14.60
CA ASP A 134 11.42 -10.55 15.70
C ASP A 134 11.03 -9.40 16.63
N GLU A 135 11.28 -8.15 16.22
CA GLU A 135 11.10 -6.97 17.05
C GLU A 135 9.92 -6.10 16.61
N VAL A 136 9.21 -5.52 17.59
CA VAL A 136 8.20 -4.49 17.37
C VAL A 136 8.51 -3.30 18.23
N LEU A 137 8.76 -2.15 17.60
CA LEU A 137 8.95 -0.89 18.30
C LEU A 137 7.59 -0.18 18.47
N VAL A 138 7.29 0.22 19.70
CA VAL A 138 6.16 1.11 19.97
C VAL A 138 6.56 2.54 19.61
N ASP A 139 5.78 3.20 18.76
CA ASP A 139 6.08 4.57 18.35
C ASP A 139 5.96 5.53 19.55
N PRO A 140 6.96 6.41 19.79
CA PRO A 140 6.93 7.29 20.94
C PRO A 140 6.09 8.57 20.73
N HIS A 141 5.64 8.84 19.50
CA HIS A 141 4.94 10.08 19.14
C HIS A 141 3.44 9.89 18.94
N VAL A 142 3.04 8.73 18.40
CA VAL A 142 1.65 8.40 18.07
C VAL A 142 1.20 7.24 18.95
N GLU A 143 0.24 7.52 19.83
CA GLU A 143 -0.32 6.51 20.73
C GLU A 143 -0.89 5.31 19.96
N GLY A 144 -0.55 4.10 20.42
CA GLY A 144 -1.02 2.85 19.83
C GLY A 144 -0.48 2.57 18.42
N LEU A 145 0.52 3.29 17.94
CA LEU A 145 1.20 2.98 16.68
C LEU A 145 2.39 2.04 16.93
N LEU A 146 2.45 0.98 16.14
CA LEU A 146 3.49 -0.04 16.18
C LEU A 146 4.31 -0.01 14.89
N ILE A 147 5.60 -0.31 15.02
CA ILE A 147 6.57 -0.30 13.94
C ILE A 147 7.18 -1.69 13.86
N PHE A 148 6.90 -2.38 12.76
CA PHE A 148 7.41 -3.70 12.47
C PHE A 148 8.54 -3.62 11.42
N PRO A 149 9.46 -4.59 11.40
CA PRO A 149 10.43 -4.72 10.34
C PRO A 149 9.76 -4.91 8.98
N HIS A 150 10.54 -4.71 7.91
CA HIS A 150 10.03 -4.90 6.57
C HIS A 150 9.53 -6.34 6.37
N SER A 151 8.32 -6.49 5.83
CA SER A 151 7.79 -7.79 5.42
C SER A 151 6.81 -7.64 4.25
N ASN A 152 6.95 -8.52 3.25
CA ASN A 152 6.11 -8.57 2.06
C ASN A 152 4.74 -9.20 2.33
N GLU A 153 4.67 -10.12 3.30
CA GLU A 153 3.45 -10.85 3.64
C GLU A 153 2.71 -10.30 4.85
N PHE A 154 3.15 -9.17 5.41
CA PHE A 154 2.57 -8.60 6.62
C PHE A 154 1.05 -8.33 6.52
N HIS A 155 0.54 -8.10 5.30
CA HIS A 155 -0.90 -7.94 5.05
C HIS A 155 -1.73 -9.22 5.32
N ARG A 156 -1.10 -10.40 5.32
CA ARG A 156 -1.69 -11.71 5.65
C ARG A 156 -1.55 -12.05 7.13
N TYR A 157 -0.84 -11.24 7.91
CA TYR A 157 -0.73 -11.46 9.33
C TYR A 157 -2.14 -11.38 9.96
N TRP A 158 -2.50 -12.37 10.78
CA TRP A 158 -3.88 -12.53 11.22
C TRP A 158 -4.41 -11.31 11.99
N LEU A 159 -3.54 -10.59 12.73
CA LEU A 159 -3.92 -9.33 13.39
C LEU A 159 -4.35 -8.26 12.38
N VAL A 160 -3.73 -8.23 11.20
CA VAL A 160 -4.06 -7.31 10.10
C VAL A 160 -5.34 -7.74 9.39
N GLU A 161 -5.44 -9.02 9.03
CA GLU A 161 -6.60 -9.58 8.33
C GLU A 161 -7.88 -9.43 9.16
N GLN A 162 -7.79 -9.74 10.45
CA GLN A 162 -8.89 -9.63 11.40
C GLN A 162 -9.09 -8.21 11.94
N ARG A 163 -8.31 -7.21 11.47
CA ARG A 163 -8.43 -5.79 11.85
C ARG A 163 -8.21 -5.51 13.34
N TYR A 164 -7.44 -6.33 14.04
CA TYR A 164 -6.95 -6.01 15.38
C TYR A 164 -5.84 -4.94 15.32
N ILE A 165 -5.01 -4.98 14.28
CA ILE A 165 -4.16 -3.86 13.89
C ILE A 165 -4.51 -3.41 12.47
N ILE A 166 -4.25 -2.13 12.17
CA ILE A 166 -4.61 -1.49 10.91
C ILE A 166 -3.32 -0.92 10.30
N LEU A 167 -2.92 -1.43 9.13
CA LEU A 167 -1.74 -0.93 8.41
C LEU A 167 -1.94 0.52 8.01
N GLN A 168 -1.24 1.43 8.66
CA GLN A 168 -1.42 2.86 8.49
C GLN A 168 -0.08 3.56 8.68
N ASP A 169 0.36 4.27 7.65
CA ASP A 169 1.57 5.08 7.72
C ASP A 169 1.50 6.10 8.87
N LYS A 170 2.64 6.32 9.53
CA LYS A 170 2.76 7.24 10.68
C LYS A 170 2.24 8.63 10.35
N ALA A 171 2.59 9.19 9.19
CA ALA A 171 2.12 10.52 8.79
C ALA A 171 0.59 10.55 8.61
N SER A 172 -0.03 9.45 8.18
CA SER A 172 -1.49 9.37 8.08
C SER A 172 -2.19 9.26 9.44
N CYS A 173 -1.48 9.00 10.53
CA CYS A 173 -2.03 9.01 11.89
C CYS A 173 -2.09 10.43 12.48
N LEU A 174 -1.16 11.31 12.08
CA LEU A 174 -1.00 12.66 12.64
C LEU A 174 -2.27 13.53 12.55
N PRO A 175 -3.07 13.55 11.45
CA PRO A 175 -4.25 14.41 11.39
C PRO A 175 -5.29 14.12 12.48
N ALA A 176 -5.55 12.84 12.77
CA ALA A 176 -6.49 12.45 13.83
C ALA A 176 -5.91 12.75 15.21
N TYR A 177 -4.61 12.48 15.39
CA TYR A 177 -3.89 12.78 16.63
C TYR A 177 -3.91 14.29 16.95
N LEU A 178 -3.62 15.14 15.96
CA LEU A 178 -3.63 16.59 16.10
C LEU A 178 -5.05 17.17 16.26
N LEU A 179 -6.06 16.52 15.67
CA LEU A 179 -7.44 16.90 15.86
C LEU A 179 -7.88 16.69 17.32
N ALA A 180 -7.35 15.67 18.00
CA ALA A 180 -7.59 15.34 19.41
C ALA A 180 -9.06 15.54 19.83
N PRO A 181 -10.03 14.90 19.16
CA PRO A 181 -11.43 15.20 19.37
C PRO A 181 -11.86 14.76 20.78
N PRO A 182 -12.50 15.62 21.58
CA PRO A 182 -12.89 15.25 22.94
C PRO A 182 -13.99 14.18 22.90
N PRO A 183 -14.05 13.29 23.90
CA PRO A 183 -15.11 12.29 24.00
C PRO A 183 -16.51 12.90 23.86
N GLY A 184 -17.37 12.26 23.07
CA GLY A 184 -18.74 12.72 22.80
C GLY A 184 -18.88 13.87 21.78
N SER A 185 -17.77 14.41 21.25
CA SER A 185 -17.82 15.42 20.18
C SER A 185 -18.30 14.85 18.84
N HIS A 186 -18.63 15.75 17.90
CA HIS A 186 -19.06 15.39 16.55
C HIS A 186 -18.01 15.78 15.54
N VAL A 187 -17.49 14.78 14.83
CA VAL A 187 -16.47 14.97 13.79
C VAL A 187 -17.07 14.66 12.43
N PHE A 188 -16.79 15.54 11.47
CA PHE A 188 -17.11 15.37 10.06
C PHE A 188 -15.83 15.08 9.29
N ASP A 189 -15.79 13.94 8.59
CA ASP A 189 -14.72 13.62 7.64
C ASP A 189 -15.26 13.82 6.22
N THR A 190 -14.76 14.84 5.52
CA THR A 190 -15.28 15.28 4.21
C THR A 190 -14.59 14.63 3.00
N CYS A 191 -13.50 13.89 3.24
CA CYS A 191 -12.70 13.22 2.20
C CYS A 191 -12.33 11.81 2.68
N ALA A 192 -13.33 11.05 3.09
CA ALA A 192 -13.11 9.91 3.96
C ALA A 192 -12.46 8.70 3.30
N ALA A 193 -12.74 8.36 2.03
CA ALA A 193 -12.14 7.17 1.42
C ALA A 193 -10.60 7.21 1.41
N PRO A 194 -9.93 6.09 1.73
CA PRO A 194 -10.48 4.75 2.01
C PRO A 194 -10.95 4.49 3.47
N GLY A 195 -10.98 5.50 4.34
CA GLY A 195 -11.57 5.44 5.69
C GLY A 195 -10.57 5.34 6.84
N MET A 196 -9.28 5.38 6.55
CA MET A 196 -8.19 5.16 7.54
C MET A 196 -8.19 6.22 8.64
N LYS A 197 -8.39 7.50 8.27
CA LYS A 197 -8.45 8.62 9.22
C LYS A 197 -9.75 8.61 9.99
N THR A 198 -10.88 8.36 9.30
CA THR A 198 -12.20 8.22 9.90
C THR A 198 -12.21 7.15 10.99
N SER A 199 -11.66 5.97 10.72
CA SER A 199 -11.55 4.88 11.71
C SER A 199 -10.62 5.21 12.88
N HIS A 200 -9.59 6.03 12.66
CA HIS A 200 -8.71 6.50 13.74
C HIS A 200 -9.44 7.48 14.67
N VAL A 201 -10.19 8.43 14.11
CA VAL A 201 -11.06 9.32 14.89
C VAL A 201 -12.12 8.53 15.66
N ALA A 202 -12.70 7.49 15.04
CA ALA A 202 -13.68 6.62 15.70
C ALA A 202 -13.08 5.95 16.93
N ALA A 203 -11.87 5.43 16.80
CA ALA A 203 -11.11 4.79 17.87
C ALA A 203 -10.84 5.76 19.04
N MET A 204 -10.45 7.00 18.75
CA MET A 204 -10.24 8.05 19.78
C MET A 204 -11.52 8.42 20.54
N LEU A 205 -12.67 8.38 19.85
CA LEU A 205 -13.97 8.65 20.45
C LEU A 205 -14.62 7.41 21.12
N GLY A 206 -13.89 6.31 21.25
CA GLY A 206 -14.41 5.06 21.83
C GLY A 206 -15.56 4.46 21.02
N GLY A 207 -15.56 4.64 19.70
CA GLY A 207 -16.62 4.18 18.81
C GLY A 207 -17.88 5.05 18.82
N THR A 208 -17.86 6.19 19.52
CA THR A 208 -18.97 7.15 19.59
C THR A 208 -18.67 8.41 18.76
N GLY A 209 -19.64 9.29 18.56
CA GLY A 209 -19.39 10.67 18.10
C GLY A 209 -19.20 10.92 16.59
N ILE A 210 -18.95 9.93 15.73
CA ILE A 210 -18.94 10.16 14.27
C ILE A 210 -20.37 10.30 13.75
N ARG A 211 -20.74 11.49 13.26
CA ARG A 211 -22.08 11.77 12.69
C ARG A 211 -22.12 11.84 11.18
N GLY A 212 -21.00 12.15 10.52
CA GLY A 212 -20.98 12.41 9.09
C GLY A 212 -19.68 12.01 8.43
N VAL A 213 -19.80 11.11 7.45
CA VAL A 213 -18.73 10.74 6.52
C VAL A 213 -19.21 11.19 5.16
N ILE A 214 -18.63 12.27 4.64
CA ILE A 214 -18.95 12.80 3.31
C ILE A 214 -17.79 12.42 2.39
N GLU A 215 -18.12 11.89 1.23
CA GLU A 215 -17.16 11.60 0.18
C GLU A 215 -17.75 11.97 -1.17
N ARG A 216 -16.96 12.62 -2.02
CA ARG A 216 -17.34 12.99 -3.38
C ARG A 216 -16.43 12.30 -4.40
N LEU A 217 -16.58 10.99 -4.58
CA LEU A 217 -15.87 10.23 -5.62
C LEU A 217 -16.85 9.47 -6.53
N LYS A 218 -17.00 9.95 -7.77
CA LYS A 218 -17.91 9.39 -8.80
C LYS A 218 -17.44 8.06 -9.42
N LEU A 219 -16.33 7.44 -8.99
CA LEU A 219 -15.65 6.42 -9.80
C LEU A 219 -15.27 5.09 -9.12
N LEU A 220 -15.53 4.88 -7.82
CA LEU A 220 -15.06 3.67 -7.11
C LEU A 220 -16.15 2.79 -6.48
N ARG A 221 -17.36 2.77 -7.06
CA ARG A 221 -18.50 1.92 -6.61
C ARG A 221 -18.25 0.40 -6.63
N ARG A 222 -17.10 -0.09 -7.10
CA ARG A 222 -16.89 -1.53 -7.36
C ARG A 222 -16.00 -2.28 -6.35
N TYR A 223 -15.22 -1.60 -5.50
CA TYR A 223 -14.22 -2.30 -4.68
C TYR A 223 -14.34 -2.12 -3.16
N TYR A 224 -14.98 -1.06 -2.67
CA TYR A 224 -15.13 -0.86 -1.23
C TYR A 224 -16.59 -0.59 -0.91
N ARG A 225 -17.24 -1.55 -0.27
CA ARG A 225 -18.56 -1.39 0.34
C ARG A 225 -18.43 -0.54 1.60
N LEU A 226 -17.99 0.72 1.45
CA LEU A 226 -18.11 1.74 2.47
C LEU A 226 -19.60 2.11 2.55
N ARG A 227 -20.32 1.42 3.42
CA ARG A 227 -21.62 1.87 3.91
C ARG A 227 -21.39 3.24 4.55
N LEU A 228 -22.21 4.22 4.16
CA LEU A 228 -22.57 5.32 5.05
C LEU A 228 -22.95 4.71 6.40
N VAL A 229 -22.03 4.77 7.38
CA VAL A 229 -22.36 4.46 8.76
C VAL A 229 -22.97 5.72 9.35
N THR A 230 -24.24 5.91 9.05
CA THR A 230 -25.06 6.88 9.78
C THR A 230 -25.55 6.16 11.03
N LEU A 231 -24.77 6.19 12.11
CA LEU A 231 -25.25 5.77 13.43
C LEU A 231 -26.16 6.88 13.97
N TYR A 232 -27.44 6.84 13.59
CA TYR A 232 -28.47 7.51 14.37
C TYR A 232 -28.70 6.74 15.66
N LYS A 233 -28.90 7.49 16.74
CA LYS A 233 -29.24 7.02 18.09
C LYS A 233 -30.36 6.00 18.09
#